data_AF-A0A523VAI4-F1
#
_entry.id   AF-A0A523VAI4-F1
#
_cell.length_a   1.000
_cell.length_b   1.000
_cell.length_c   1.000
_cell.angle_alpha   90.00
_cell.angle_beta   90.00
_cell.angle_gamma   90.00
#
_symmetry.space_group_name_H-M   'P 1'
#
loop_
_entity.id
_entity.type
_entity.pdbx_description
1 polymer ?
#
loop_
_entity_poly.entity_id
_entity_poly.type
_entity_poly.pdbx_seq_one_letter_code
_entity_poly.pdbx_strand_id
1 'polypeptide(L)' 'MKNKLTVVGAGNVGATVAMRVAEKELADVVVVDV' A
#
# COMPACT_ATOMS: atom_id res chain seq x y z
N MET A 1 8.07 4.89 15.24
CA MET A 1 8.36 4.52 13.84
C MET A 1 7.02 4.24 13.17
N LYS A 2 6.75 4.77 11.96
CA LYS A 2 5.55 4.37 11.20
C LYS A 2 5.72 2.90 10.75
N ASN A 3 4.62 2.16 10.72
CA ASN A 3 4.61 0.80 10.18
C ASN A 3 4.98 0.86 8.69
N LYS A 4 5.62 -0.19 8.17
CA LYS A 4 5.93 -0.31 6.75
C LYS A 4 5.12 -1.45 6.14
N LEU A 5 4.45 -1.17 5.02
CA LEU A 5 3.63 -2.14 4.30
C LEU A 5 4.17 -2.26 2.87
N THR A 6 4.44 -3.48 2.42
CA THR A 6 4.67 -3.77 1.00
C THR A 6 3.46 -4.46 0.42
N VAL A 7 2.92 -3.93 -0.67
CA VAL A 7 1.83 -4.52 -1.46
C VAL A 7 2.43 -5.09 -2.73
N VAL A 8 2.28 -6.40 -2.93
CA VAL A 8 2.72 -7.08 -4.16
C VAL A 8 1.50 -7.27 -5.06
N GLY A 9 1.56 -6.69 -6.26
CA GLY A 9 0.46 -6.54 -7.21
C GLY A 9 -0.18 -5.14 -7.13
N ALA A 10 -0.16 -4.39 -8.23
CA ALA A 10 -0.69 -3.04 -8.40
C ALA A 10 -2.03 -3.01 -9.18
N GLY A 11 -2.65 -4.17 -9.40
CA GLY A 11 -4.02 -4.25 -9.94
C GLY A 11 -5.08 -3.62 -9.01
N ASN A 12 -6.35 -3.67 -9.43
CA ASN A 12 -7.47 -2.98 -8.76
C ASN A 12 -7.49 -3.14 -7.22
N VAL A 13 -7.23 -4.36 -6.73
CA VAL A 13 -7.23 -4.65 -5.29
C VAL A 13 -6.00 -4.03 -4.61
N GLY A 14 -4.80 -4.26 -5.13
CA GLY A 14 -3.56 -3.76 -4.54
C GLY A 14 -3.50 -2.24 -4.50
N ALA A 15 -3.90 -1.58 -5.59
CA ALA A 15 -3.99 -0.12 -5.65
C ALA A 15 -5.00 0.43 -4.63
N THR A 16 -6.17 -0.20 -4.48
CA THR A 16 -7.17 0.21 -3.49
C THR A 16 -6.67 0.03 -2.07
N VAL A 17 -5.99 -1.08 -1.77
CA VAL A 17 -5.38 -1.32 -0.45
C VAL A 17 -4.33 -0.27 -0.14
N ALA A 18 -3.41 -0.01 -1.07
CA ALA A 18 -2.36 1.00 -0.90
C ALA A 18 -2.94 2.40 -0.66
N MET A 19 -3.95 2.80 -1.45
CA MET A 19 -4.63 4.09 -1.30
C MET A 19 -5.28 4.23 0.09
N ARG A 20 -6.04 3.22 0.54
CA ARG A 20 -6.73 3.28 1.84
C ARG A 20 -5.77 3.27 3.03
N VAL A 21 -4.64 2.58 2.91
CA VAL A 21 -3.60 2.56 3.94
C VAL A 21 -2.90 3.91 4.02
N ALA A 22 -2.60 4.53 2.88
CA ALA A 22 -1.97 5.85 2.81
C ALA A 22 -2.92 6.97 3.28
N GLU A 23 -4.18 6.99 2.82
CA GLU A 23 -5.20 7.99 3.19
C GLU A 23 -5.47 8.02 4.70
N LYS A 24 -5.38 6.86 5.36
CA LYS A 24 -5.56 6.72 6.81
C LYS A 24 -4.26 6.89 7.61
N GLU A 25 -3.15 7.21 6.95
CA GLU A 25 -1.81 7.37 7.53
C GLU A 25 -1.32 6.15 8.35
N LEU A 26 -1.76 4.94 8.00
CA LEU A 26 -1.50 3.73 8.80
C LEU A 26 -0.08 3.19 8.66
N ALA A 27 0.53 3.38 7.49
CA ALA A 27 1.87 2.88 7.16
C ALA A 27 2.49 3.65 5.99
N ASP A 28 3.82 3.63 5.91
CA ASP A 28 4.54 3.95 4.68
C ASP A 28 4.39 2.76 3.72
N VAL A 29 3.85 3.00 2.53
CA VAL A 29 3.48 1.95 1.57
C VAL A 29 4.46 1.90 0.41
N VAL A 30 4.92 0.69 0.09
CA VAL A 30 5.64 0.38 -1.16
C VAL A 30 4.76 -0.56 -1.98
N VAL A 31 4.54 -0.23 -3.25
CA VAL A 31 3.81 -1.08 -4.19
C VAL A 31 4.79 -1.64 -5.22
N VAL A 32 4.75 -2.94 -5.46
CA VAL A 32 5.58 -3.64 -6.44
C VAL A 32 4.67 -4.46 -7.34
N ASP A 33 4.92 -4.42 -8.65
CA ASP A 33 4.28 -5.28 -9.65
C ASP A 33 5.35 -5.71 -10.68
N VAL A 34 5.03 -6.69 -11.54
CA VAL A 34 5.92 -7.18 -12.61
C VAL A 34 6.18 -6.14 -13.70
#